data_AF-A0A6A4KTK6-F1
#
_entry.id   AF-A0A6A4KTK6-F1
#
_cell.length_a   1.000
_cell.length_b   1.000
_cell.length_c   1.000
_cell.angle_alpha   90.00
_cell.angle_beta   90.00
_cell.angle_gamma   90.00
#
_symmetry.space_group_name_H-M   'P 1'
#
loop_
_entity.id
_entity.type
_entity.pdbx_description
1 polymer ?
#
loop_
_entity_poly.entity_id
_entity_poly.type
_entity_poly.pdbx_seq_one_letter_code
_entity_poly.pdbx_strand_id
1 'polypeptide(L)'
;MEGVQSVDIQPKQHKVTVVGYVDPDKVVNRVARRTGKRAEIWPYVPYDVVAHPYAQGVYDRKAPAGYVRYSEDPRVNQLARASSTEVRYTTAFSDENTGACANYVINR
;
A
#
# COMPACT_ATOMS: atom_id res chain seq x y z
N MET A 1 0.72 30.65 -9.65
CA MET A 1 1.63 29.53 -9.91
C MET A 1 1.17 29.01 -11.23
N GLU A 2 2.01 29.15 -12.25
CA GLU A 2 1.73 28.57 -13.55
C GLU A 2 1.92 27.05 -13.45
N GLY A 3 1.12 26.28 -14.19
CA GLY A 3 1.20 24.82 -14.20
C GLY A 3 0.41 24.07 -13.12
N VAL A 4 -0.27 24.76 -12.19
CA VAL A 4 -1.16 24.10 -11.22
C VAL A 4 -2.49 23.76 -11.88
N GLN A 5 -2.88 22.49 -11.81
CA GLN A 5 -4.13 21.97 -12.35
C GLN A 5 -5.21 21.87 -11.27
N SER A 6 -4.86 21.34 -10.10
CA SER A 6 -5.79 21.27 -8.96
C SER A 6 -5.06 21.36 -7.62
N VAL A 7 -5.81 21.80 -6.60
CA VAL A 7 -5.33 21.92 -5.23
C VAL A 7 -6.39 21.32 -4.31
N ASP A 8 -6.00 20.34 -3.51
CA ASP A 8 -6.83 19.74 -2.46
C ASP A 8 -6.24 20.05 -1.08
N ILE A 9 -7.10 20.44 -0.14
CA ILE A 9 -6.70 20.90 1.19
C ILE A 9 -7.35 19.99 2.23
N GLN A 10 -6.52 19.30 3.00
CA GLN A 10 -6.94 18.39 4.05
C GLN A 10 -6.56 18.97 5.42
N PRO A 11 -7.38 19.86 6.01
CA PRO A 11 -7.03 20.58 7.23
C PRO A 11 -6.85 19.64 8.43
N LYS A 12 -7.60 18.53 8.49
CA LYS A 12 -7.48 17.51 9.54
C LYS A 12 -6.11 16.83 9.57
N GLN A 13 -5.45 16.73 8.42
CA GLN A 13 -4.14 16.08 8.27
C GLN A 13 -3.00 17.11 8.11
N HIS A 14 -3.32 18.41 8.17
CA HIS A 14 -2.39 19.50 7.85
C HIS A 14 -1.67 19.32 6.50
N LYS A 15 -2.37 18.72 5.52
CA LYS A 15 -1.82 18.34 4.22
C LYS A 15 -2.46 19.16 3.12
N VAL A 16 -1.63 19.59 2.17
CA VAL A 16 -2.06 20.23 0.93
C VAL A 16 -1.50 19.41 -0.24
N THR A 17 -2.37 18.95 -1.12
CA THR A 17 -2.00 18.22 -2.32
C THR A 17 -2.14 19.14 -3.52
N VAL A 18 -1.06 19.34 -4.26
CA VAL A 18 -1.04 20.15 -5.47
C VAL A 18 -0.77 19.23 -6.65
N VAL A 19 -1.67 19.22 -7.64
CA VAL A 19 -1.52 18.44 -8.87
C VAL A 19 -1.26 19.41 -10.01
N GLY A 20 -0.22 19.13 -10.80
CA GLY A 20 0.17 19.96 -11.93
C GLY A 20 1.66 19.83 -12.24
N TYR A 21 2.09 20.52 -13.30
CA TYR A 21 3.49 20.59 -13.68
C TYR A 21 4.16 21.76 -12.97
N VAL A 22 4.62 21.53 -11.74
CA VAL A 22 5.19 22.55 -10.86
C VAL A 22 6.38 22.02 -10.07
N ASP A 23 7.36 22.89 -9.80
CA ASP A 23 8.49 22.54 -8.93
C ASP A 23 8.04 22.48 -7.46
N PRO A 24 8.31 21.36 -6.75
CA PRO A 24 7.91 21.19 -5.35
C PRO A 24 8.43 22.30 -4.42
N ASP A 25 9.68 22.73 -4.60
CA ASP A 25 10.29 23.77 -3.75
C ASP A 25 9.58 25.12 -3.88
N LYS A 26 9.11 25.46 -5.10
CA LYS A 26 8.35 26.70 -5.32
C LYS A 26 6.99 26.63 -4.62
N VAL A 27 6.36 25.46 -4.61
CA VAL A 27 5.09 25.22 -3.90
C VAL A 27 5.28 25.39 -2.40
N VAL A 28 6.28 24.74 -1.82
CA VAL A 28 6.59 24.80 -0.39
C VAL A 28 6.86 26.24 0.06
N ASN A 29 7.74 26.95 -0.65
CA ASN A 29 8.05 28.35 -0.34
C ASN A 29 6.83 29.26 -0.44
N ARG A 30 5.95 29.02 -1.41
CA ARG A 30 4.73 29.80 -1.59
C ARG A 30 3.71 29.53 -0.49
N VAL A 31 3.53 28.26 -0.11
CA VAL A 31 2.63 27.88 1.00
C VAL A 31 3.15 28.47 2.31
N ALA A 32 4.45 28.36 2.58
CA ALA A 32 5.06 28.93 3.77
C ALA A 32 4.85 30.46 3.86
N ARG A 33 5.06 31.18 2.75
CA ARG A 33 4.82 32.63 2.67
C ARG A 33 3.35 33.02 2.81
N ARG A 34 2.42 32.23 2.24
CA ARG A 34 0.97 32.52 2.31
C ARG A 34 0.37 32.24 3.67
N THR A 35 0.81 31.17 4.32
CA THR A 35 0.24 30.70 5.59
C THR A 35 1.03 31.20 6.80
N GLY A 36 2.26 31.68 6.61
CA GLY A 36 3.17 32.08 7.69
C GLY A 36 3.67 30.90 8.54
N LYS A 37 3.37 29.67 8.12
CA LYS A 37 3.74 28.43 8.81
C LYS A 37 4.86 27.74 8.06
N ARG A 38 5.70 26.97 8.77
CA ARG A 38 6.66 26.08 8.13
C ARG A 38 5.91 25.03 7.32
N ALA A 39 6.24 24.95 6.03
CA ALA A 39 5.75 23.92 5.13
C ALA A 39 6.94 23.06 4.71
N GLU A 40 6.74 21.75 4.67
CA GLU A 40 7.75 20.77 4.26
C GLU A 40 7.07 19.81 3.28
N ILE A 41 7.87 19.19 2.39
CA ILE A 41 7.33 18.21 1.45
C ILE A 41 6.80 17.02 2.25
N TRP A 42 5.57 16.62 1.97
CA TRP A 42 4.98 15.48 2.66
C TRP A 42 5.84 14.23 2.44
N PRO A 43 6.24 13.51 3.50
CA PRO A 43 7.14 12.37 3.36
C PRO A 43 6.51 11.35 2.43
N TYR A 44 7.24 11.00 1.37
CA TYR A 44 6.89 9.87 0.53
C TYR A 44 7.04 8.62 1.40
N VAL A 45 5.95 7.90 1.62
CA VAL A 45 6.00 6.62 2.31
C VAL A 45 6.75 5.66 1.38
N PRO A 46 7.94 5.16 1.75
CA PRO A 46 8.69 4.25 0.90
C PRO A 46 7.84 3.01 0.61
N TYR A 47 7.94 2.48 -0.62
CA TYR A 47 7.28 1.23 -0.97
C TYR A 47 7.70 0.04 -0.08
N ASP A 48 8.75 0.22 0.73
CA ASP A 48 9.33 -0.76 1.64
C ASP A 48 8.45 -1.08 2.86
N VAL A 49 7.37 -0.33 3.11
CA VAL A 49 6.35 -0.68 4.12
C VAL A 49 5.22 -1.56 3.58
N VAL A 50 5.32 -2.03 2.33
CA VAL A 50 4.49 -3.16 1.88
C VAL A 50 4.94 -4.39 2.67
N ALA A 51 4.04 -4.95 3.47
CA ALA A 51 4.35 -6.04 4.41
C ALA A 51 5.07 -7.25 3.76
N HIS A 52 4.87 -7.45 2.45
CA HIS A 52 5.51 -8.50 1.65
C HIS A 52 5.97 -7.92 0.30
N PRO A 53 7.20 -7.36 0.21
CA PRO A 53 7.72 -6.90 -1.07
C PRO A 53 7.91 -8.10 -2.02
N TYR A 54 7.70 -7.88 -3.31
CA TYR A 54 7.85 -8.91 -4.33
C TYR A 54 9.28 -9.49 -4.31
N ALA A 55 9.39 -10.80 -4.10
CA ALA A 55 10.66 -11.53 -4.13
C ALA A 55 10.70 -12.44 -5.37
N GLN A 56 11.74 -12.29 -6.18
CA GLN A 56 11.90 -13.06 -7.42
C GLN A 56 12.24 -14.53 -7.07
N GLY A 57 11.60 -15.50 -7.73
CA GLY A 57 11.77 -16.94 -7.47
C GLY A 57 10.86 -17.53 -6.39
N VAL A 58 10.03 -16.70 -5.76
CA VAL A 58 9.11 -17.06 -4.68
C VAL A 58 7.76 -17.55 -5.20
N TYR A 59 7.35 -17.11 -6.38
CA TYR A 59 6.11 -17.56 -7.03
C TYR A 59 6.36 -18.77 -7.92
N ASP A 60 5.75 -19.92 -7.59
CA ASP A 60 5.72 -21.07 -8.50
C ASP A 60 4.61 -20.88 -9.54
N ARG A 61 4.89 -21.24 -10.79
CA ARG A 61 3.83 -21.31 -11.82
C ARG A 61 2.90 -22.51 -11.60
N LYS A 62 3.32 -23.49 -10.77
CA LYS A 62 2.54 -24.69 -10.41
C LYS A 62 1.84 -24.60 -9.05
N ALA A 63 2.13 -23.60 -8.22
CA ALA A 63 1.43 -23.44 -6.95
C ALA A 63 0.06 -22.79 -7.18
N PRO A 64 -0.96 -23.14 -6.37
CA PRO A 64 -2.24 -22.45 -6.40
C PRO A 64 -2.02 -20.93 -6.19
N ALA A 65 -2.84 -20.11 -6.84
CA ALA A 65 -2.72 -18.65 -6.73
C ALA A 65 -2.75 -18.21 -5.25
N GLY A 66 -1.71 -17.49 -4.81
CA GLY A 66 -1.55 -17.05 -3.42
C GLY A 66 -0.63 -17.94 -2.55
N TYR A 67 -0.18 -19.09 -3.07
CA TYR A 67 0.81 -19.92 -2.37
C TYR A 67 2.21 -19.67 -2.89
N VAL A 68 3.04 -19.22 -1.96
CA VAL A 68 4.45 -18.95 -2.15
C VAL A 68 5.25 -20.25 -1.97
N ARG A 69 6.28 -20.48 -2.80
CA ARG A 69 7.19 -21.61 -2.61
C ARG A 69 7.89 -21.50 -1.26
N TYR A 70 7.95 -22.63 -0.56
CA TYR A 70 8.89 -22.78 0.53
C TYR A 70 10.31 -22.69 -0.05
N SER A 71 11.02 -21.62 0.29
CA SER A 71 12.44 -21.46 -0.02
C SER A 71 13.24 -21.89 1.21
N GLU A 72 14.29 -22.69 0.99
CA GLU A 72 15.20 -23.13 2.04
C GLU A 72 16.04 -21.97 2.60
N ASP A 73 16.13 -20.85 1.86
CA ASP A 73 16.76 -19.62 2.33
C ASP A 73 15.83 -18.90 3.33
N PRO A 74 16.20 -18.83 4.63
CA PRO A 74 15.35 -18.26 5.66
C PRO A 74 15.05 -16.76 5.45
N ARG A 75 15.89 -16.03 4.70
CA ARG A 75 15.67 -14.61 4.41
C ARG A 75 14.54 -14.39 3.42
N VAL A 76 14.44 -15.28 2.43
CA VAL A 76 13.41 -15.24 1.39
C VAL A 76 12.08 -15.77 1.94
N ASN A 77 12.13 -16.80 2.79
CA ASN A 77 10.96 -17.39 3.43
C ASN A 77 10.21 -16.41 4.36
N GLN A 78 10.93 -15.48 5.01
CA GLN A 78 10.32 -14.47 5.88
C GLN A 78 9.57 -13.38 5.08
N LEU A 79 10.08 -13.01 3.90
CA LEU A 79 9.45 -12.05 2.98
C LEU A 79 8.20 -12.66 2.30
N ALA A 80 8.29 -13.96 2.04
CA ALA A 80 7.30 -14.81 1.40
C ALA A 80 6.08 -15.17 2.26
N ARG A 81 6.23 -15.17 3.59
CA ARG A 81 5.21 -15.70 4.48
C ARG A 81 4.07 -14.70 4.66
N ALA A 82 3.00 -14.89 3.89
CA ALA A 82 1.72 -14.20 4.09
C ALA A 82 1.31 -14.23 5.58
N SER A 83 0.94 -13.07 6.11
CA SER A 83 0.44 -12.97 7.49
C SER A 83 -0.78 -13.87 7.71
N SER A 84 -1.05 -14.28 8.97
CA SER A 84 -2.23 -15.11 9.27
C SER A 84 -3.55 -14.49 8.80
N THR A 85 -3.62 -13.17 8.70
CA THR A 85 -4.75 -12.42 8.14
C THR A 85 -4.81 -12.52 6.61
N GLU A 86 -3.68 -12.34 5.93
CA GLU A 86 -3.61 -12.40 4.47
C GLU A 86 -3.95 -13.80 3.95
N VAL A 87 -3.44 -14.85 4.61
CA VAL A 87 -3.82 -16.24 4.32
C VAL A 87 -5.33 -16.40 4.38
N ARG A 88 -5.98 -15.96 5.46
CA ARG A 88 -7.45 -16.04 5.63
C ARG A 88 -8.21 -15.34 4.50
N TYR A 89 -7.78 -14.15 4.09
CA TYR A 89 -8.41 -13.42 2.98
C TYR A 89 -8.20 -14.11 1.62
N THR A 90 -6.99 -14.61 1.34
CA THR A 90 -6.70 -15.31 0.08
C THR A 90 -7.39 -16.66 -0.03
N THR A 91 -7.61 -17.36 1.10
CA THR A 91 -8.27 -18.67 1.13
C THR A 91 -9.80 -18.59 1.28
N ALA A 92 -10.36 -17.40 1.48
CA ALA A 92 -11.81 -17.21 1.65
C ALA A 92 -12.62 -17.57 0.40
N PHE A 93 -11.99 -17.55 -0.77
CA PHE A 93 -12.60 -17.88 -2.06
C PHE A 93 -11.96 -19.11 -2.72
N SER A 94 -11.28 -19.95 -1.95
CA SER A 94 -10.68 -21.18 -2.49
C SER A 94 -11.75 -22.19 -2.85
N ASP A 95 -11.94 -22.43 -4.15
CA ASP A 95 -12.88 -23.42 -4.72
C ASP A 95 -12.60 -24.85 -4.23
N GLU A 96 -11.34 -25.14 -3.90
CA GLU A 96 -10.88 -26.44 -3.39
C GLU A 96 -11.14 -26.64 -1.88
N ASN A 97 -11.51 -25.59 -1.15
CA ASN A 97 -11.83 -25.66 0.28
C ASN A 97 -13.35 -25.62 0.47
N THR A 98 -13.95 -26.78 0.70
CA THR A 98 -15.40 -26.93 0.92
C THR A 98 -15.93 -26.11 2.11
N GLY A 99 -15.06 -25.69 3.04
CA GLY A 99 -15.39 -24.81 4.16
C GLY A 99 -15.27 -23.30 3.85
N ALA A 100 -14.73 -22.89 2.71
CA ALA A 100 -14.54 -21.48 2.35
C ALA A 100 -15.85 -20.76 2.00
N CYS A 101 -16.84 -21.48 1.48
CA CYS A 101 -18.19 -20.95 1.21
C CYS A 101 -19.08 -20.84 2.46
N ALA A 102 -18.64 -21.31 3.62
CA ALA A 102 -19.42 -21.25 4.86
C ALA A 102 -19.17 -19.92 5.61
N ASN A 103 -19.44 -18.79 4.95
CA ASN A 103 -19.71 -17.57 5.71
C ASN A 103 -21.08 -17.76 6.36
N TYR A 104 -21.05 -18.09 7.67
CA TYR A 104 -22.23 -18.22 8.50
C TYR A 104 -23.19 -17.05 8.24
N VAL A 105 -24.36 -17.38 7.70
CA VAL A 105 -25.52 -16.48 7.70
C VAL A 105 -25.84 -16.24 9.16
N ILE A 106 -25.51 -15.04 9.67
CA ILE A 106 -26.08 -14.55 10.91
C ILE A 106 -27.56 -14.32 10.61
N ASN A 107 -28.38 -15.32 10.91
CA ASN A 107 -29.81 -15.10 11.02
C ASN A 107 -30.04 -14.14 12.19
N ARG A 108 -30.79 -13.09 11.89
CA ARG A 108 -31.19 -12.02 12.79
C ARG A 108 -32.12 -12.53 13.89
#